data_AF-A0A938HBQ4-F1
#
_entry.id   AF-A0A938HBQ4-F1
#
_cell.length_a   1.000
_cell.length_b   1.000
_cell.length_c   1.000
_cell.angle_alpha   90.00
_cell.angle_beta   90.00
_cell.angle_gamma   90.00
#
_symmetry.space_group_name_H-M   'P 1'
#
loop_
_entity.id
_entity.type
_entity.pdbx_description
1 polymer ?
#
loop_
_entity_poly.entity_id
_entity_poly.type
_entity_poly.pdbx_seq_one_letter_code
_entity_poly.pdbx_strand_id
1 'polypeptide(L)'
;MSQNAELKKLLYRAFKASSATRLTRTVQGLAIMGTAAGLALILLGSSIVDGFQWEIPQRMGQFWGHLQVRSLRSEEDALRPHLSFGQQRLHTLQQIPGVRRVSTVILLPGLGRSSEGMEGVLL
;
A
#
# COMPACT_ATOMS: atom_id res chain seq x y z
N MET A 1 51.55 60.00 12.12
CA MET A 1 50.08 59.77 12.02
C MET A 1 49.65 58.87 10.85
N SER A 2 50.52 58.51 9.88
CA SER A 2 50.14 57.76 8.66
C SER A 2 49.90 56.23 8.84
N GLN A 3 50.66 55.55 9.71
CA GLN A 3 50.57 54.07 9.86
C GLN A 3 49.23 53.54 10.39
N ASN A 4 48.46 54.34 11.16
CA ASN A 4 47.18 53.91 11.72
C ASN A 4 46.05 53.79 10.66
N ALA A 5 46.20 54.47 9.51
CA ALA A 5 45.19 54.43 8.45
C ALA A 5 45.27 53.13 7.63
N GLU A 6 46.48 52.64 7.36
CA GLU A 6 46.71 51.38 6.65
C GLU A 6 46.27 50.17 7.49
N LEU A 7 46.57 50.17 8.79
CA LEU A 7 46.14 49.09 9.69
C LEU A 7 44.62 48.94 9.73
N LYS A 8 43.89 50.06 9.82
CA LYS A 8 42.41 50.07 9.79
C LYS A 8 41.85 49.55 8.47
N LYS A 9 42.48 49.89 7.34
CA LYS A 9 42.10 49.38 6.01
C LYS A 9 42.29 47.87 5.92
N LEU A 10 43.41 47.34 6.42
CA LEU A 10 43.69 45.90 6.40
C LEU A 10 42.72 45.13 7.30
N LEU A 11 42.45 45.64 8.50
CA LEU A 11 41.46 45.05 9.43
C LEU A 11 40.05 45.06 8.84
N TYR A 12 39.63 46.16 8.21
CA TYR A 12 38.33 46.25 7.55
C TYR A 12 38.19 45.25 6.40
N ARG A 13 39.24 45.06 5.59
CA ARG A 13 39.26 44.07 4.50
C ARG A 13 39.20 42.64 5.04
N ALA A 14 39.96 42.32 6.09
CA ALA A 14 39.94 41.01 6.73
C ALA A 14 38.56 40.69 7.34
N PHE A 15 37.94 41.66 8.01
CA PHE A 15 36.61 41.51 8.60
C PHE A 15 35.51 41.34 7.54
N LYS A 16 35.57 42.10 6.43
CA LYS A 16 34.64 41.97 5.30
C LYS A 16 34.79 40.63 4.59
N ALA A 17 36.02 40.15 4.39
CA ALA A 17 36.29 38.83 3.82
C ALA A 17 35.76 37.71 4.73
N SER A 18 36.01 37.78 6.04
CA SER A 18 35.47 36.81 7.02
C SER A 18 33.94 36.78 7.03
N SER A 19 33.30 37.95 6.97
CA SER A 19 31.83 38.06 6.90
C SER A 19 31.25 37.50 5.60
N ALA A 20 31.92 37.73 4.47
CA ALA A 20 31.52 37.17 3.18
C ALA A 20 31.58 35.63 3.18
N THR A 21 32.67 35.04 3.68
CA THR A 21 32.80 33.57 3.81
C THR A 21 31.71 32.98 4.70
N ARG A 22 31.35 33.68 5.79
CA ARG A 22 30.29 33.24 6.71
C ARG A 22 28.92 33.27 6.03
N LEU A 23 28.62 34.32 5.27
CA LEU A 23 27.38 34.43 4.50
C LEU A 23 27.29 33.34 3.42
N THR A 24 28.37 33.08 2.68
CA THR A 24 28.42 32.00 1.69
C THR A 24 28.10 30.65 2.32
N ARG A 25 28.70 30.33 3.47
CA ARG A 25 28.47 29.07 4.19
C ARG A 25 27.00 28.93 4.63
N THR A 26 26.37 30.01 5.09
CA THR A 26 24.95 30.01 5.46
C THR A 26 24.04 29.76 4.26
N VAL A 27 24.29 30.43 3.13
CA VAL A 27 23.51 30.24 1.89
C VAL A 27 23.64 28.81 1.37
N GLN A 28 24.86 28.26 1.41
CA GLN A 28 25.12 26.88 1.00
C GLN A 28 24.40 25.87 1.90
N GLY A 29 24.37 26.12 3.21
CA GLY A 29 23.59 25.31 4.16
C GLY A 29 22.09 25.34 3.87
N LEU A 30 21.54 26.51 3.52
CA LEU A 30 20.14 26.65 3.14
C LEU A 30 19.81 25.87 1.86
N ALA A 31 20.69 25.93 0.86
CA ALA A 31 20.54 25.17 -0.37
C ALA A 31 20.54 23.65 -0.11
N ILE A 32 21.48 23.17 0.71
CA ILE A 32 21.56 21.74 1.08
C ILE A 32 20.29 21.30 1.82
N MET A 33 19.80 22.09 2.78
CA MET A 33 18.56 21.74 3.48
C MET A 33 17.36 21.70 2.53
N GLY A 34 17.26 22.64 1.60
CA GLY A 34 16.21 22.65 0.59
C GLY A 34 16.23 21.42 -0.31
N THR A 35 17.41 21.05 -0.81
CA THR A 35 17.55 19.85 -1.66
C THR A 35 17.28 18.56 -0.88
N ALA A 36 17.77 18.45 0.35
CA ALA A 36 17.54 17.28 1.20
C ALA A 36 16.04 17.10 1.51
N ALA A 37 15.33 18.19 1.84
CA ALA A 37 13.89 18.15 2.07
C ALA A 37 13.11 17.75 0.80
N GLY A 38 13.50 18.29 -0.36
CA GLY A 38 12.88 17.92 -1.64
C GLY A 38 13.07 16.43 -1.99
N LEU A 39 14.29 15.92 -1.84
CA LEU A 39 14.58 14.50 -2.05
C LEU A 39 13.80 13.60 -1.09
N ALA A 40 13.69 13.99 0.19
CA ALA A 40 12.91 13.25 1.17
C ALA A 40 11.43 13.16 0.77
N LEU A 41 10.85 14.26 0.28
CA LEU A 41 9.47 14.30 -0.21
C LEU A 41 9.25 13.39 -1.44
N ILE A 42 10.18 13.39 -2.39
CA ILE A 42 10.10 12.53 -3.58
C ILE A 42 10.17 11.05 -3.18
N LEU A 43 11.11 10.70 -2.30
CA LEU A 43 11.25 9.32 -1.81
C LEU A 43 10.04 8.87 -1.01
N LEU A 44 9.49 9.75 -0.17
CA LEU A 44 8.30 9.43 0.62
C LEU A 44 7.07 9.24 -0.28
N GLY A 45 6.85 10.15 -1.23
CA GLY A 45 5.74 10.06 -2.17
C GLY A 45 5.77 8.80 -3.03
N SER A 46 6.94 8.49 -3.60
CA SER A 46 7.11 7.25 -4.39
C SER A 46 6.90 6.00 -3.54
N SER A 47 7.45 5.94 -2.33
CA SER A 47 7.28 4.79 -1.42
C SER A 47 5.81 4.54 -1.06
N ILE A 48 5.03 5.60 -0.86
CA ILE A 48 3.60 5.49 -0.58
C ILE A 48 2.85 4.94 -1.80
N VAL A 49 3.11 5.49 -2.98
CA VAL A 49 2.47 5.06 -4.23
C VAL A 49 2.83 3.60 -4.53
N ASP A 50 4.10 3.23 -4.42
CA ASP A 50 4.57 1.86 -4.64
C ASP A 50 3.98 0.90 -3.60
N GLY A 51 3.90 1.33 -2.33
CA GLY A 51 3.25 0.58 -1.27
C GLY A 51 1.77 0.32 -1.55
N PHE A 52 1.03 1.32 -2.04
CA PHE A 52 -0.36 1.13 -2.45
C PHE A 52 -0.51 0.27 -3.70
N GLN A 53 0.36 0.44 -4.69
CA GLN A 53 0.40 -0.41 -5.88
C GLN A 53 0.72 -1.87 -5.53
N TRP A 54 1.39 -2.15 -4.42
CA TRP A 54 1.59 -3.51 -3.92
C TRP A 54 0.39 -4.01 -3.11
N GLU A 55 -0.09 -3.23 -2.15
CA GLU A 55 -1.15 -3.66 -1.22
C GLU A 55 -2.51 -3.81 -1.92
N ILE A 56 -2.88 -2.89 -2.81
CA ILE A 56 -4.19 -2.92 -3.47
C ILE A 56 -4.35 -4.20 -4.33
N PRO A 57 -3.41 -4.56 -5.22
CA PRO A 57 -3.51 -5.79 -5.98
C PRO A 57 -3.33 -7.05 -5.14
N GLN A 58 -2.64 -7.02 -4.00
CA GLN A 58 -2.55 -8.17 -3.09
C GLN A 58 -3.91 -8.44 -2.40
N ARG A 59 -4.57 -7.38 -1.93
CA ARG A 59 -5.92 -7.46 -1.33
C ARG A 59 -6.99 -7.80 -2.37
N MET A 60 -6.90 -7.21 -3.56
CA MET A 60 -7.76 -7.55 -4.69
C MET A 60 -7.37 -8.87 -5.36
N GLY A 61 -6.16 -9.36 -5.15
CA GLY A 61 -5.61 -10.58 -5.76
C GLY A 61 -6.34 -11.84 -5.31
N GLN A 62 -7.03 -11.78 -4.17
CA GLN A 62 -8.01 -12.79 -3.81
C GLN A 62 -9.05 -12.99 -4.93
N PHE A 63 -9.35 -12.00 -5.78
CA PHE A 63 -10.34 -12.04 -6.89
C PHE A 63 -9.83 -12.45 -8.27
N TRP A 64 -8.52 -12.44 -8.54
CA TRP A 64 -8.00 -12.59 -9.91
C TRP A 64 -7.80 -14.05 -10.38
N GLY A 65 -8.13 -15.04 -9.55
CA GLY A 65 -7.92 -16.45 -9.87
C GLY A 65 -9.00 -17.41 -9.38
N HIS A 66 -10.09 -16.91 -8.78
CA HIS A 66 -11.23 -17.77 -8.43
C HIS A 66 -12.36 -17.55 -9.45
N LEU A 67 -12.60 -18.56 -10.27
CA LEU A 67 -13.82 -18.61 -11.07
C LEU A 67 -14.89 -19.29 -10.20
N GLN A 68 -15.82 -18.50 -9.66
CA GLN A 68 -16.92 -19.04 -8.85
C GLN A 68 -18.08 -19.41 -9.75
N VAL A 69 -18.37 -20.71 -9.85
CA VAL A 69 -19.58 -21.21 -10.50
C VAL A 69 -20.68 -21.32 -9.44
N ARG A 70 -21.66 -20.42 -9.48
CA ARG A 70 -22.85 -20.47 -8.63
C ARG A 70 -24.08 -20.79 -9.47
N SER A 71 -25.00 -21.58 -8.92
CA SER A 71 -26.30 -21.80 -9.53
C SER A 71 -27.13 -20.50 -9.49
N LEU A 72 -27.65 -20.07 -10.63
CA LEU A 72 -28.68 -19.02 -10.72
C LEU A 72 -30.02 -19.65 -10.28
N ARG A 73 -30.33 -19.60 -8.99
CA ARG A 73 -31.59 -20.11 -8.43
C ARG A 73 -32.31 -19.00 -7.67
N SER A 74 -33.63 -18.95 -7.80
CA SER A 74 -34.50 -18.03 -7.06
C SER A 74 -34.62 -18.49 -5.60
N GLU A 75 -34.99 -17.60 -4.67
CA GLU A 75 -35.04 -17.92 -3.24
C GLU A 75 -35.94 -19.11 -2.90
N GLU A 76 -36.95 -19.40 -3.72
CA GLU A 76 -37.84 -20.57 -3.58
C GLU A 76 -37.16 -21.91 -3.87
N ASP A 77 -36.05 -21.92 -4.62
CA ASP A 77 -35.26 -23.12 -4.92
C ASP A 77 -34.27 -23.47 -3.81
N ALA A 78 -34.07 -22.60 -2.81
CA ALA A 78 -33.16 -22.83 -1.67
C ALA A 78 -33.63 -23.95 -0.73
N LEU A 79 -34.93 -24.29 -0.77
CA LEU A 79 -35.54 -25.38 -0.01
C LEU A 79 -35.46 -26.75 -0.74
N ARG A 80 -34.90 -26.80 -1.96
CA ARG A 80 -34.80 -28.04 -2.75
C ARG A 80 -33.44 -28.73 -2.58
N PRO A 81 -33.39 -30.08 -2.60
CA PRO A 81 -32.22 -30.82 -2.18
C PRO A 81 -31.02 -30.61 -3.12
N HIS A 82 -29.87 -30.43 -2.46
CA HIS A 82 -28.47 -30.52 -2.88
C HIS A 82 -28.15 -30.64 -4.38
N LEU A 83 -27.33 -29.70 -4.86
CA LEU A 83 -26.49 -29.91 -6.03
C LEU A 83 -25.54 -31.08 -5.75
N SER A 84 -25.83 -32.27 -6.28
CA SER A 84 -24.84 -33.36 -6.28
C SER A 84 -23.73 -33.01 -7.29
N PHE A 85 -22.72 -32.28 -6.86
CA PHE A 85 -21.48 -32.14 -7.60
C PHE A 85 -20.77 -33.50 -7.60
N GLY A 86 -21.07 -34.34 -8.60
CA GLY A 86 -20.43 -35.64 -8.75
C GLY A 86 -18.92 -35.48 -8.87
N GLN A 87 -18.16 -36.30 -8.12
CA GLN A 87 -16.69 -36.27 -8.07
C GLN A 87 -16.04 -36.32 -9.46
N GLN A 88 -16.68 -36.97 -10.43
CA GLN A 88 -16.25 -37.01 -11.82
C GLN A 88 -16.03 -35.62 -12.44
N ARG A 89 -16.91 -34.65 -12.15
CA ARG A 89 -16.82 -33.28 -12.70
C ARG A 89 -15.69 -32.48 -12.06
N LEU A 90 -15.43 -32.72 -10.78
CA LEU A 90 -14.30 -32.09 -10.08
C LEU A 90 -12.96 -32.53 -10.68
N HIS A 91 -12.83 -33.81 -11.00
CA HIS A 91 -11.65 -34.34 -11.68
C HIS A 91 -11.46 -33.74 -13.07
N THR A 92 -12.52 -33.62 -13.87
CA THR A 92 -12.42 -32.99 -15.20
C THR A 92 -11.96 -31.53 -15.11
N LEU A 93 -12.46 -30.77 -14.13
CA LEU A 93 -12.05 -29.38 -13.93
C LEU A 93 -10.59 -29.25 -13.48
N GLN A 94 -10.09 -30.18 -12.67
CA GLN A 94 -8.70 -30.21 -12.25
C GLN A 94 -7.73 -30.59 -13.38
N GLN A 95 -8.20 -31.27 -14.42
CA GLN A 95 -7.40 -31.64 -15.59
C GLN A 95 -7.23 -30.51 -16.61
N ILE A 96 -7.91 -29.37 -16.43
CA ILE A 96 -7.79 -28.22 -17.33
C ILE A 96 -6.46 -27.49 -17.05
N PRO A 97 -5.60 -27.26 -18.06
CA PRO A 97 -4.34 -26.55 -17.88
C PRO A 97 -4.59 -25.12 -17.38
N GLY A 98 -3.95 -24.76 -16.27
CA GLY A 98 -4.13 -23.47 -15.60
C GLY A 98 -5.00 -23.51 -14.34
N VAL A 99 -5.76 -24.58 -14.10
CA VAL A 99 -6.54 -24.76 -12.87
C VAL A 99 -5.62 -25.26 -11.75
N ARG A 100 -5.29 -24.38 -10.78
CA ARG A 100 -4.47 -24.76 -9.61
C ARG A 100 -5.26 -25.50 -8.52
N ARG A 101 -6.52 -25.12 -8.31
CA ARG A 101 -7.35 -25.65 -7.24
C ARG A 101 -8.83 -25.51 -7.59
N VAL A 102 -9.58 -26.58 -7.34
CA VAL A 102 -11.05 -26.58 -7.37
C VAL A 102 -11.52 -26.87 -5.96
N SER A 103 -12.29 -25.97 -5.36
CA SER A 103 -12.85 -26.13 -4.01
C SER A 103 -14.38 -26.04 -4.09
N THR A 104 -15.07 -27.04 -3.57
CA THR A 104 -16.53 -26.98 -3.40
C THR A 104 -16.84 -26.24 -2.11
N VAL A 105 -17.69 -25.21 -2.22
CA VAL A 105 -18.22 -24.47 -1.07
C VAL A 105 -19.72 -24.68 -1.03
N ILE A 106 -20.24 -25.07 0.13
CA ILE A 106 -21.67 -25.23 0.37
C ILE A 106 -22.04 -24.24 1.46
N LEU A 107 -22.88 -23.27 1.12
CA LEU A 107 -23.48 -22.37 2.12
C LEU A 107 -24.77 -23.01 2.61
N LEU A 108 -24.85 -23.25 3.92
CA LEU A 108 -26.07 -23.72 4.57
C LEU A 108 -26.49 -22.67 5.60
N PRO A 109 -27.65 -22.00 5.42
CA PRO A 109 -28.18 -21.14 6.47
C PRO A 109 -28.53 -21.99 7.70
N GLY A 110 -28.07 -21.57 8.88
CA GLY A 110 -28.30 -22.27 10.14
C GLY A 110 -28.82 -21.34 11.22
N LEU A 111 -29.58 -21.88 12.17
CA LEU A 111 -29.94 -21.19 13.39
C LEU A 111 -28.95 -21.57 14.50
N GLY A 112 -28.18 -20.59 14.97
CA GLY A 112 -27.29 -20.74 16.12
C GLY A 112 -27.98 -20.22 17.36
N ARG A 113 -28.08 -21.04 18.42
CA ARG A 113 -28.55 -20.56 19.73
C ARG A 113 -27.34 -20.06 20.52
N SER A 114 -27.33 -18.76 20.84
CA SER A 114 -26.42 -18.14 21.79
C SER A 114 -27.05 -18.07 23.18
N SER A 115 -26.27 -17.82 24.23
CA SER A 115 -26.75 -17.65 25.60
C SER A 115 -27.72 -16.47 25.76
N GLU A 116 -27.71 -15.52 24.82
CA GLU A 116 -28.55 -14.32 24.84
C GLU A 116 -29.76 -14.38 23.89
N GLY A 117 -29.89 -15.41 23.06
CA GLY A 117 -31.00 -15.54 22.11
C GLY A 117 -30.77 -16.49 20.94
N MET A 118 -31.75 -16.57 20.04
CA MET A 118 -31.60 -17.21 18.72
C MET A 118 -31.04 -16.18 17.75
N GLU A 119 -29.86 -16.42 17.19
CA GLU A 119 -29.29 -15.60 16.11
C GLU A 119 -29.22 -16.44 14.81
N GLY A 120 -29.64 -15.84 13.70
CA GLY A 120 -29.45 -16.44 12.39
C GLY A 120 -27.99 -16.31 11.97
N VAL A 121 -27.35 -17.42 11.61
CA VAL A 121 -25.96 -17.43 11.12
C VAL A 121 -25.95 -17.90 9.68
N LEU A 122 -25.38 -17.09 8.80
CA LEU A 122 -25.05 -17.48 7.43
C LEU A 122 -23.60 -17.99 7.44
N LEU A 123 -23.40 -19.28 7.16
CA LEU A 123 -22.09 -19.93 7.03
C LEU A 123 -21.76 -20.19 5.56
#